data_AF-I4MVI5-F1
#
_entry.id   AF-I4MVI5-F1
#
_cell.length_a   1.000
_cell.length_b   1.000
_cell.length_c   1.000
_cell.angle_alpha   90.00
_cell.angle_beta   90.00
_cell.angle_gamma   90.00
#
_symmetry.space_group_name_H-M   'P 1'
#
loop_
_entity.id
_entity.type
_entity.pdbx_description
1 polymer ?
#
loop_
_entity_poly.entity_id
_entity_poly.type
_entity_poly.pdbx_seq_one_letter_code
_entity_poly.pdbx_strand_id
1 'polypeptide(L)'
;MLPRQWQPGLKLKVEWETDPNPYARLKRKASGYGPDEEAYAKHKANYQQHSAIVDLPAYEIEKLCSLKVHFLPCNKIKVTTACMAYGQPGYPIKEPLEMKEPAVCPK
;
A
#
# COMPACT_ATOMS: atom_id res chain seq x y z
N MET A 1 8.39 7.42 11.44
CA MET A 1 7.58 8.49 12.06
C MET A 1 7.64 9.71 11.16
N LEU A 2 6.56 10.49 11.06
CA LEU A 2 6.55 11.71 10.26
C LEU A 2 7.29 12.84 10.99
N PRO A 3 8.01 13.73 10.27
CA PRO A 3 8.66 14.87 10.90
C PRO A 3 7.65 15.83 11.54
N ARG A 4 8.04 16.50 12.63
CA ARG A 4 7.17 17.43 13.35
C ARG A 4 6.83 18.67 12.53
N GLN A 5 7.77 19.14 11.71
CA GLN A 5 7.57 20.23 10.77
C GLN A 5 7.76 19.70 9.36
N TRP A 6 6.75 19.88 8.52
CA TRP A 6 6.87 19.57 7.10
C TRP A 6 7.71 20.64 6.40
N GLN A 7 8.47 20.24 5.38
CA GLN A 7 9.22 21.12 4.49
C GLN A 7 9.05 20.67 3.04
N PRO A 8 9.08 21.60 2.07
CA PRO A 8 9.09 21.26 0.65
C PRO A 8 10.22 20.28 0.31
N GLY A 9 9.91 19.28 -0.51
CA GLY A 9 10.88 18.27 -0.96
C GLY A 9 11.03 17.05 -0.03
N LEU A 10 10.33 17.01 1.10
CA LEU A 10 10.23 15.78 1.88
C LEU A 10 9.57 14.67 1.07
N LYS A 11 10.18 13.48 1.12
CA LYS A 11 9.72 12.28 0.41
C LYS A 11 9.54 11.14 1.40
N LEU A 12 8.63 10.24 1.08
CA LEU A 12 8.43 8.97 1.76
C LEU A 12 8.95 7.84 0.88
N LYS A 13 9.74 6.95 1.48
CA LYS A 13 9.96 5.62 0.93
C LYS A 13 8.83 4.72 1.46
N VAL A 14 8.08 4.14 0.54
CA VAL A 14 7.06 3.14 0.84
C VAL A 14 7.54 1.81 0.29
N GLU A 15 7.52 0.78 1.12
CA GLU A 15 7.89 -0.60 0.76
C GLU A 15 6.69 -1.49 1.03
N TRP A 16 6.39 -2.39 0.10
CA TRP A 16 5.28 -3.33 0.24
C TRP A 16 5.56 -4.62 -0.50
N GLU A 17 4.82 -5.67 -0.11
CA GLU A 17 4.86 -6.98 -0.75
C GLU A 17 3.52 -7.23 -1.45
N THR A 18 3.55 -7.84 -2.63
CA THR A 18 2.36 -8.40 -3.27
C THR A 18 2.50 -9.89 -3.43
N ASP A 19 1.49 -10.62 -2.98
CA ASP A 19 1.33 -12.04 -3.27
C ASP A 19 0.69 -12.19 -4.66
N PRO A 20 1.38 -12.76 -5.67
CA PRO A 20 0.80 -12.97 -6.99
C PRO A 20 -0.30 -14.06 -7.00
N ASN A 21 -0.42 -14.85 -5.94
CA ASN A 21 -1.43 -15.89 -5.80
C ASN A 21 -2.01 -15.93 -4.37
N PRO A 22 -2.76 -14.89 -3.96
CA PRO A 22 -3.25 -14.72 -2.58
C PRO A 22 -4.27 -15.78 -2.15
N TYR A 23 -4.83 -16.52 -3.10
CA TYR A 23 -5.81 -17.57 -2.86
C TYR A 23 -5.22 -18.98 -3.06
N ALA A 24 -3.88 -19.10 -3.14
CA ALA A 24 -3.21 -20.38 -3.23
C ALA A 24 -3.63 -21.31 -2.07
N ARG A 25 -3.96 -22.56 -2.40
CA ARG A 25 -4.24 -23.58 -1.39
C ARG A 25 -2.92 -24.11 -0.84
N LEU A 26 -2.59 -23.69 0.37
CA LEU A 26 -1.43 -24.18 1.09
C LEU A 26 -1.78 -25.41 1.93
N LYS A 27 -0.80 -26.30 2.08
CA LYS A 27 -0.88 -27.40 3.05
C LYS A 27 -1.20 -26.80 4.42
N ARG A 28 -2.17 -27.37 5.14
CA ARG A 28 -2.51 -26.94 6.50
C ARG A 28 -1.64 -27.67 7.51
N LYS A 29 -1.49 -27.06 8.69
CA LYS A 29 -0.87 -27.74 9.84
C LYS A 29 -1.66 -29.00 10.18
N ALA A 30 -0.95 -30.03 10.65
CA ALA A 30 -1.59 -31.27 11.11
C ALA A 30 -2.45 -31.05 12.36
N SER A 31 -2.10 -30.06 13.18
CA SER A 31 -2.88 -29.60 14.33
C SER A 31 -2.87 -28.08 14.41
N GLY A 32 -3.96 -27.49 14.93
CA GLY A 32 -4.12 -26.05 15.06
C GLY A 32 -4.63 -25.34 13.80
N TYR A 33 -4.55 -24.01 13.82
CA TYR A 33 -5.04 -23.14 12.74
C TYR A 33 -3.89 -22.63 11.86
N GLY A 34 -4.15 -22.54 10.55
CA GLY A 34 -3.24 -21.92 9.58
C GLY A 34 -2.50 -22.89 8.65
N PRO A 35 -1.70 -22.35 7.72
CA PRO A 35 -0.87 -23.13 6.83
C PRO A 35 0.31 -23.75 7.58
N ASP A 36 0.76 -24.89 7.07
CA ASP A 36 2.06 -25.49 7.38
C ASP A 36 3.19 -24.49 7.12
N GLU A 37 4.17 -24.44 8.01
CA GLU A 37 5.20 -23.38 8.01
C GLU A 37 6.12 -23.48 6.80
N GLU A 38 6.50 -24.69 6.39
CA GLU A 38 7.32 -24.89 5.19
C GLU A 38 6.53 -24.54 3.93
N ALA A 39 5.25 -24.91 3.88
CA ALA A 39 4.37 -24.56 2.77
C ALA A 39 4.19 -23.04 2.66
N TYR A 40 4.01 -22.35 3.79
CA TYR A 40 3.91 -20.89 3.82
C TYR A 40 5.21 -20.21 3.44
N ALA A 41 6.36 -20.69 3.92
CA ALA A 41 7.66 -20.14 3.55
C ALA A 41 7.94 -20.27 2.05
N LYS A 42 7.63 -21.42 1.45
CA LYS A 42 7.72 -21.64 -0.01
C LYS A 42 6.79 -20.73 -0.79
N HIS A 43 5.59 -20.48 -0.29
CA HIS A 43 4.63 -19.55 -0.91
C HIS A 43 5.12 -18.11 -0.84
N LYS A 44 5.53 -17.66 0.35
CA LYS A 44 6.06 -16.31 0.59
C LYS A 44 7.31 -16.00 -0.23
N ALA A 45 8.12 -17.01 -0.57
CA ALA A 45 9.28 -16.83 -1.45
C ALA A 45 8.93 -16.30 -2.85
N ASN A 46 7.66 -16.42 -3.28
CA ASN A 46 7.19 -15.89 -4.56
C ASN A 46 6.61 -14.46 -4.46
N TYR A 47 6.60 -13.86 -3.26
CA TYR A 47 6.06 -12.51 -3.08
C TYR A 47 6.95 -11.51 -3.80
N GLN A 48 6.32 -10.57 -4.48
CA GLN A 48 7.04 -9.50 -5.16
C GLN A 48 7.23 -8.35 -4.19
N GLN A 49 8.49 -7.93 -4.05
CA GLN A 49 8.86 -6.75 -3.28
C GLN A 49 8.77 -5.52 -4.15
N HIS A 50 8.16 -4.47 -3.62
CA HIS A 50 8.02 -3.20 -4.30
C HIS A 50 8.52 -2.08 -3.41
N SER A 51 9.04 -1.03 -4.03
CA SER A 51 9.31 0.22 -3.33
C SER A 51 9.04 1.41 -4.23
N ALA A 52 8.59 2.49 -3.62
CA ALA A 52 8.39 3.75 -4.31
C ALA A 52 8.83 4.90 -3.41
N ILE A 53 9.42 5.91 -4.03
CA ILE A 53 9.69 7.20 -3.39
C ILE A 53 8.64 8.18 -3.90
N VAL A 54 7.82 8.67 -2.98
CA VAL A 54 6.73 9.60 -3.28
C VAL A 54 6.87 10.88 -2.48
N ASP A 55 6.39 11.98 -3.04
CA ASP A 55 6.35 13.24 -2.31
C ASP A 55 5.40 13.13 -1.13
N LEU A 56 5.84 13.66 0.01
CA LEU A 56 5.02 13.77 1.20
C LEU A 56 4.17 15.04 1.07
N PRO A 57 2.84 14.94 0.92
CA PRO A 57 2.00 16.12 0.83
C PRO A 57 2.17 16.99 2.08
N ALA A 58 2.06 18.31 1.91
CA ALA A 58 2.16 19.24 3.03
C ALA A 58 1.17 18.89 4.14
N TYR A 59 1.64 19.03 5.39
CA TYR A 59 0.79 18.87 6.56
C TYR A 59 1.28 19.74 7.70
N GLU A 60 0.34 20.12 8.56
CA GLU A 60 0.60 20.68 9.87
C GLU A 60 0.40 19.55 10.89
N ILE A 61 1.42 19.26 11.71
CA ILE A 61 1.39 18.10 12.61
C ILE A 61 0.21 18.14 13.59
N GLU A 62 -0.22 19.33 13.99
CA GLU A 62 -1.34 19.55 14.92
C GLU A 62 -2.71 19.30 14.27
N LYS A 63 -2.79 19.39 12.94
CA LYS A 63 -4.02 19.15 12.15
C LYS A 63 -4.00 17.81 11.40
N LEU A 64 -2.89 17.08 11.48
CA LEU A 64 -2.74 15.82 10.77
C LEU A 64 -3.59 14.74 11.45
N CYS A 65 -4.67 14.32 10.79
CA CYS A 65 -5.47 13.21 11.28
C CYS A 65 -4.89 11.84 10.88
N SER A 66 -4.40 11.72 9.64
CA SER A 66 -3.90 10.45 9.12
C SER A 66 -3.02 10.62 7.90
N LEU A 67 -2.06 9.70 7.74
CA LEU A 67 -1.34 9.46 6.50
C LEU A 67 -1.98 8.24 5.82
N LYS A 68 -2.48 8.40 4.60
CA LYS A 68 -3.13 7.32 3.85
C LYS A 68 -2.33 7.04 2.59
N VAL A 69 -2.00 5.77 2.38
CA VAL A 69 -1.36 5.26 1.17
C VAL A 69 -2.42 4.56 0.34
N HIS A 70 -2.54 4.96 -0.92
CA HIS A 70 -3.41 4.33 -1.91
C HIS A 70 -2.55 3.50 -2.85
N PHE A 71 -2.89 2.23 -3.00
CA PHE A 71 -2.30 1.34 -3.99
C PHE A 71 -3.16 1.40 -5.26
N LEU A 72 -2.54 1.79 -6.35
CA LEU A 72 -3.15 1.87 -7.67
C LEU A 72 -2.64 0.69 -8.51
N PRO A 73 -3.34 0.37 -9.62
CA PRO A 73 -2.83 -0.58 -10.60
C PRO A 73 -1.40 -0.28 -11.05
N CYS A 74 -0.69 -1.31 -11.52
CA CYS A 74 0.68 -1.21 -11.99
C CYS A 74 1.68 -0.79 -10.91
N ASN A 75 1.44 -1.21 -9.66
CA ASN A 75 2.31 -0.93 -8.53
C ASN A 75 2.58 0.57 -8.31
N LYS A 76 1.65 1.43 -8.74
CA LYS A 76 1.71 2.87 -8.49
C LYS A 76 1.08 3.15 -7.14
N ILE A 77 1.60 4.14 -6.44
CA ILE A 77 1.02 4.57 -5.16
C ILE A 77 0.77 6.07 -5.15
N LYS A 78 -0.20 6.48 -4.35
CA LYS A 78 -0.44 7.89 -4.02
C LYS A 78 -0.57 8.04 -2.51
N VAL A 79 -0.12 9.18 -2.00
CA VAL A 79 -0.16 9.47 -0.56
C VAL A 79 -0.98 10.72 -0.32
N THR A 80 -1.75 10.71 0.77
CA THR A 80 -2.54 11.87 1.22
C THR A 80 -2.50 11.98 2.73
N THR A 81 -2.55 13.21 3.23
CA THR A 81 -2.55 13.57 4.65
C THR A 81 -3.94 14.04 5.14
N ALA A 82 -4.99 13.73 4.38
CA ALA A 82 -6.34 14.25 4.63
C ALA A 82 -7.03 13.62 5.86
N CYS A 83 -7.77 14.45 6.58
CA CYS A 83 -8.71 14.02 7.62
C CYS A 83 -9.98 13.38 7.07
N MET A 84 -10.43 13.80 5.89
CA MET A 84 -11.66 13.30 5.29
C MET A 84 -11.52 11.85 4.82
N ALA A 85 -12.65 11.15 4.78
CA ALA A 85 -12.76 9.82 4.18
C ALA A 85 -12.73 9.91 2.64
N TYR A 86 -12.37 8.79 2.00
CA TYR A 86 -12.46 8.66 0.54
C TYR A 86 -13.91 8.91 0.07
N GLY A 87 -14.06 9.58 -1.08
CA GLY A 87 -15.36 9.96 -1.64
C GLY A 87 -15.90 11.32 -1.19
N GLN A 88 -15.33 11.94 -0.14
CA GLN A 88 -15.75 13.29 0.29
C GLN A 88 -15.29 14.38 -0.69
N PRO A 89 -16.02 15.51 -0.81
CA PRO A 89 -15.73 16.57 -1.79
C PRO A 89 -14.28 17.05 -1.81
N GLY A 90 -13.63 17.22 -0.65
CA GLY A 90 -12.23 17.65 -0.59
C GLY A 90 -11.19 16.54 -0.38
N TYR A 91 -11.54 15.26 -0.56
CA TYR A 91 -10.54 14.19 -0.51
C TYR A 91 -9.63 14.24 -1.75
N PRO A 92 -8.29 14.29 -1.63
CA PRO A 92 -7.40 14.54 -2.78
C PRO A 92 -7.34 13.44 -3.84
N ILE A 93 -7.61 12.19 -3.46
CA ILE A 93 -7.57 11.03 -4.36
C ILE A 93 -8.98 10.78 -4.87
N LYS A 94 -9.17 10.75 -6.20
CA LYS A 94 -10.49 10.63 -6.84
C LYS A 94 -10.63 9.37 -7.69
N GLU A 95 -9.54 8.64 -7.87
CA GLU A 95 -9.50 7.37 -8.58
C GLU A 95 -10.46 6.37 -7.94
N PRO A 96 -11.24 5.63 -8.74
CA PRO A 96 -12.23 4.70 -8.23
C PRO A 96 -11.56 3.58 -7.41
N LEU A 97 -12.34 2.99 -6.51
CA LEU A 97 -11.94 1.76 -5.81
C LEU A 97 -12.00 0.58 -6.77
N GLU A 98 -11.24 -0.48 -6.47
CA GLU A 98 -11.25 -1.75 -7.21
C GLU A 98 -10.96 -1.58 -8.72
N MET A 99 -10.07 -0.65 -9.07
CA MET A 99 -9.61 -0.49 -10.44
C MET A 99 -9.01 -1.79 -10.96
N LYS A 100 -9.44 -2.20 -12.15
CA LYS A 100 -8.81 -3.31 -12.87
C LYS A 100 -7.42 -2.90 -13.34
N GLU A 101 -6.49 -3.83 -13.21
CA GLU A 101 -5.16 -3.66 -13.78
C GLU A 101 -5.22 -3.68 -15.31
N PRO A 102 -4.63 -2.68 -16.01
CA PRO A 102 -4.61 -2.69 -17.46
C PRO A 102 -3.75 -3.86 -17.97
N ALA A 103 -4.05 -4.35 -19.17
CA ALA A 103 -3.31 -5.43 -19.81
C ALA A 103 -1.81 -5.11 -19.98
N VAL A 104 -1.48 -3.82 -20.12
CA VAL A 104 -0.10 -3.32 -20.19
C VAL A 104 0.05 -2.16 -19.23
N CYS A 105 1.02 -2.28 -18.33
CA CYS A 105 1.37 -1.20 -17.42
C CYS A 105 2.24 -0.15 -18.11
N PRO A 106 1.86 1.13 -18.05
CA PRO A 106 2.70 2.20 -18.58
C PRO A 106 3.99 2.27 -17.76
N LYS A 107 5.13 2.27 -18.46
CA LYS A 107 6.46 2.46 -17.87
C LYS A 107 6.61 3.86 -17.28
#